data_AF-A0A957MEV5-F1
#
_entry.id   AF-A0A957MEV5-F1
#
_cell.length_a   1.000
_cell.length_b   1.000
_cell.length_c   1.000
_cell.angle_alpha   90.00
_cell.angle_beta   90.00
_cell.angle_gamma   90.00
#
_symmetry.space_group_name_H-M   'P 1'
#
loop_
_entity.id
_entity.type
_entity.pdbx_description
1 polymer ?
#
loop_
_entity_poly.entity_id
_entity_poly.type
_entity_poly.pdbx_seq_one_letter_code
_entity_poly.pdbx_strand_id
1 'polypeptide(L)' 'RVDETKTDRQYTAIFLENRYLLIMLLPEIGGRVQMALDKTNDYHFVYYNRVIKPAL' A
#
# COMPACT_ATOMS: atom_id res chain seq x y z
N ARG A 1 0.29 -12.85 -17.64
CA ARG A 1 1.76 -13.08 -17.71
C ARG A 1 2.40 -12.14 -16.69
N VAL A 2 3.12 -12.68 -15.72
CA VAL A 2 3.86 -11.87 -14.74
C VAL A 2 5.27 -11.68 -15.30
N ASP A 3 5.73 -10.43 -15.41
CA ASP A 3 7.09 -10.14 -15.87
C ASP A 3 8.10 -10.46 -14.76
N GLU A 4 9.27 -10.97 -15.16
CA GLU A 4 10.35 -11.30 -14.22
C GLU A 4 11.03 -10.05 -13.65
N THR A 5 10.98 -8.94 -14.41
CA THR A 5 11.54 -7.66 -14.03
C THR A 5 10.44 -6.71 -13.56
N LYS A 6 10.66 -6.06 -12.42
CA LYS A 6 9.79 -4.97 -11.98
C LYS A 6 9.94 -3.79 -12.94
N THR A 7 8.85 -3.07 -13.18
CA THR A 7 8.89 -1.75 -13.83
C THR A 7 8.36 -0.72 -12.85
N ASP A 8 8.99 0.45 -12.84
CA ASP A 8 8.53 1.54 -12.01
C ASP A 8 7.24 2.11 -12.61
N ARG A 9 6.22 2.24 -11.77
CA ARG A 9 4.90 2.74 -12.15
C ARG A 9 4.39 3.66 -11.05
N GLN A 10 3.85 4.81 -11.46
CA GLN A 10 3.18 5.72 -10.56
C GLN A 10 1.75 5.25 -10.34
N TYR A 11 1.30 5.33 -9.10
CA TYR A 11 -0.07 5.05 -8.69
C TYR A 11 -0.58 6.21 -7.86
N THR A 12 -1.86 6.51 -7.99
CA THR A 12 -2.53 7.43 -7.08
C THR A 12 -2.69 6.76 -5.72
N ALA A 13 -2.11 7.38 -4.69
CA ALA A 13 -2.27 6.95 -3.30
C ALA A 13 -3.20 7.91 -2.56
N ILE A 14 -4.18 7.35 -1.84
CA ILE A 14 -5.02 8.10 -0.91
C ILE A 14 -4.54 7.80 0.51
N PHE A 15 -4.32 8.84 1.29
CA PHE A 15 -3.97 8.71 2.70
C PHE A 15 -5.15 9.07 3.59
N LEU A 16 -5.52 8.16 4.48
CA LEU A 16 -6.47 8.41 5.55
C LEU A 16 -5.68 8.48 6.85
N GLU A 17 -5.72 9.64 7.50
CA GLU A 17 -4.95 9.90 8.70
C GLU A 17 -5.84 10.41 9.83
N ASN A 18 -5.59 9.92 11.05
CA ASN A 18 -6.13 10.49 12.28
C ASN A 18 -5.05 10.51 13.36
N ARG A 19 -5.39 10.78 14.62
CA ARG A 19 -4.39 10.82 15.72
C ARG A 19 -3.61 9.51 15.90
N TYR A 20 -4.23 8.37 15.61
CA TYR A 20 -3.72 7.04 15.93
C TYR A 20 -3.24 6.26 14.71
N LEU A 21 -3.79 6.53 13.53
CA LEU A 21 -3.59 5.72 12.34
C LEU A 21 -3.17 6.57 11.15
N LEU A 22 -2.32 6.00 10.30
CA LEU A 22 -2.04 6.46 8.94
C LEU A 22 -2.22 5.27 7.98
N ILE A 23 -3.18 5.38 7.07
CA ILE A 23 -3.54 4.32 6.13
C ILE A 23 -3.35 4.82 4.71
N MET A 24 -2.63 4.05 3.89
CA MET A 24 -2.47 4.28 2.44
C MET A 24 -3.34 3.30 1.67
N LEU A 25 -4.14 3.82 0.74
CA LEU A 25 -4.96 3.04 -0.19
C LEU A 25 -4.53 3.32 -1.63
N LEU A 26 -4.64 2.29 -2.48
CA LEU A 26 -4.40 2.37 -3.92
C LEU A 26 -5.73 2.11 -4.66
N PRO A 27 -6.49 3.15 -5.04
CA PRO A 27 -7.79 3.02 -5.70
C PRO A 27 -7.70 2.24 -7.03
N GLU A 28 -6.64 2.47 -7.79
CA GLU A 28 -6.39 1.85 -9.10
C GLU A 28 -6.22 0.32 -9.03
N ILE A 29 -6.03 -0.24 -7.83
CA ILE A 29 -5.82 -1.67 -7.59
C ILE A 29 -6.95 -2.21 -6.70
N GLY A 30 -8.18 -1.85 -7.06
CA GLY A 30 -9.39 -2.30 -6.37
C GLY A 30 -9.54 -1.71 -4.97
N GLY A 31 -8.98 -0.53 -4.71
CA GLY A 31 -9.05 0.12 -3.39
C GLY A 31 -8.25 -0.59 -2.30
N ARG A 32 -7.20 -1.34 -2.68
CA ARG A 32 -6.36 -2.09 -1.74
C ARG A 32 -5.73 -1.18 -0.69
N VAL A 33 -5.81 -1.57 0.58
CA VAL A 33 -4.97 -1.02 1.67
C VAL A 33 -3.55 -1.51 1.47
N GLN A 34 -2.64 -0.59 1.13
CA GLN A 34 -1.25 -0.89 0.83
C GLN A 34 -0.36 -0.83 2.07
N MET A 35 -0.69 0.07 2.99
CA MET A 35 0.04 0.30 4.23
C MET A 35 -0.94 0.79 5.29
N ALA A 36 -0.74 0.32 6.51
CA ALA A 36 -1.42 0.87 7.67
C ALA A 36 -0.42 0.92 8.84
N LEU A 37 -0.21 2.11 9.38
CA LEU A 37 0.70 2.42 10.46
C LEU A 37 -0.10 2.80 11.70
N ASP A 38 0.17 2.12 12.81
CA ASP A 38 -0.23 2.54 14.14
C ASP A 38 0.82 3.54 14.66
N LYS A 39 0.38 4.79 14.85
CA LYS A 39 1.23 5.90 15.30
C LYS A 39 1.51 5.88 16.79
N THR A 40 0.85 5.00 17.57
CA THR A 40 1.08 4.90 19.02
C THR A 40 2.37 4.15 19.36
N ASN A 41 2.82 3.29 18.44
CA ASN A 41 3.97 2.40 18.62
C ASN A 41 4.84 2.27 17.35
N ASP A 42 4.58 3.09 16.32
CA ASP A 42 5.30 3.12 15.04
C ASP A 42 5.33 1.75 14.33
N TYR A 43 4.22 1.03 14.40
CA TYR A 43 4.11 -0.34 13.87
C TYR A 43 3.21 -0.42 12.64
N HIS A 44 3.74 -1.01 11.57
CA HIS A 44 2.94 -1.37 10.40
C HIS A 44 2.20 -2.68 10.63
N PHE A 45 0.89 -2.62 10.89
CA PHE A 45 0.05 -3.82 11.09
C PHE A 45 -0.47 -4.42 9.79
N VAL A 46 -0.30 -3.72 8.66
CA VAL A 46 -0.44 -4.28 7.31
C VAL A 46 0.95 -4.36 6.68
N TYR A 47 1.30 -5.53 6.13
CA TYR A 47 2.60 -5.74 5.49
C TYR A 47 2.77 -4.82 4.28
N TYR A 48 3.67 -3.85 4.41
CA TYR A 48 3.92 -2.85 3.39
C TYR A 48 4.88 -3.38 2.30
N ASN A 49 4.34 -4.14 1.34
CA ASN A 49 5.10 -4.58 0.18
C ASN A 49 5.35 -3.40 -0.78
N ARG A 50 6.60 -3.16 -1.17
CA ARG A 50 6.95 -2.08 -2.12
C ARG A 50 6.80 -2.48 -3.59
N VAL A 51 6.37 -3.70 -3.86
CA VAL A 51 6.13 -4.23 -5.21
C VAL A 51 4.70 -4.75 -5.31
N ILE A 52 4.03 -4.37 -6.39
CA ILE A 52 2.73 -4.95 -6.76
C ILE A 52 2.99 -6.06 -7.77
N LYS A 53 2.65 -7.29 -7.37
CA LYS A 53 2.56 -8.42 -8.30
C LYS A 53 1.08 -8.61 -8.66
N PRO A 54 0.67 -8.42 -9.92
CA PRO A 54 -0.68 -8.75 -10.35
C PRO A 54 -0.97 -10.21 -10.00
N ALA A 55 -2.16 -10.51 -9.48
CA ALA A 55 -2.60 -11.89 -9.39
C ALA A 55 -2.73 -12.45 -10.82
N LEU A 56 -2.39 -13.74 -10.98
CA LEU A 56 -2.37 -14.49 -12.24
C LEU A 56 -3.55 -14.17 -13.16
#